data_AF-A6K5E2-F1
#
_entry.id   AF-A6K5E2-F1
#
_cell.length_a   1.000
_cell.length_b   1.000
_cell.length_c   1.000
_cell.angle_alpha   90.00
_cell.angle_beta   90.00
_cell.angle_gamma   90.00
#
_symmetry.space_group_name_H-M   'P 1'
#
loop_
_entity.id
_entity.type
_entity.pdbx_description
1 polymer ?
#
loop_
_entity_poly.entity_id
_entity_poly.type
_entity_poly.pdbx_seq_one_letter_code
_entity_poly.pdbx_strand_id
1 'polypeptide(L)'
;MGCDLNCGLITGAIIGAVLAVFGGILMPVGDLLIEKTIKREVVLEEGTIAFKNWVKTGTTVYRQFWIFDVQNPEEVAKNSSKIKVKQRGPYTYRSETTVTPINCYNKWMEQTLPGYFKLLCGNQI
;
A
#
# COMPACT_ATOMS: atom_id res chain seq x y z
N MET A 1 -58.36 5.71 -31.00
CA MET A 1 -58.02 6.91 -30.22
C MET A 1 -56.51 7.07 -30.29
N GLY A 2 -56.05 7.79 -31.30
CA GLY A 2 -54.63 8.01 -31.54
C GLY A 2 -54.07 8.94 -30.48
N CYS A 3 -53.04 8.49 -29.77
CA CYS A 3 -52.21 9.38 -28.98
C CYS A 3 -51.36 10.15 -29.98
N ASP A 4 -51.58 11.45 -30.11
CA ASP A 4 -50.86 12.28 -31.06
C ASP A 4 -49.35 12.20 -30.78
N LEU A 5 -48.56 11.97 -31.84
CA LEU A 5 -47.11 11.84 -31.84
C LEU A 5 -46.40 12.96 -31.03
N ASN A 6 -47.04 14.13 -30.97
CA ASN A 6 -46.59 15.29 -30.21
C ASN A 6 -46.63 15.09 -28.69
N CYS A 7 -47.60 14.33 -28.14
CA CYS A 7 -47.70 14.08 -26.70
C CYS A 7 -46.59 13.13 -26.21
N GLY A 8 -46.23 12.13 -27.01
CA GLY A 8 -45.09 11.25 -26.74
C GLY A 8 -43.75 11.99 -26.78
N LEU A 9 -43.57 12.89 -27.76
CA LEU A 9 -42.37 13.72 -27.87
C LEU A 9 -42.21 14.69 -26.69
N ILE A 10 -43.27 15.35 -26.27
CA ILE A 10 -43.25 16.27 -25.12
C ILE A 10 -42.94 15.51 -23.83
N THR A 11 -43.57 14.35 -23.63
CA THR A 11 -43.33 13.52 -22.43
C THR A 11 -41.89 13.00 -22.39
N GLY A 12 -41.34 12.57 -23.53
CA GLY A 12 -39.94 12.16 -23.64
C GLY A 12 -38.96 13.30 -23.36
N ALA A 13 -39.25 14.50 -23.86
CA ALA A 13 -38.41 15.68 -23.61
C ALA A 13 -38.37 16.06 -22.12
N ILE A 14 -39.52 15.99 -21.43
CA ILE A 14 -39.61 16.28 -19.99
C ILE A 14 -38.80 15.26 -19.18
N ILE A 15 -38.95 13.96 -19.48
CA ILE A 15 -38.20 12.90 -18.79
C ILE A 15 -36.70 13.04 -19.04
N GLY A 16 -36.30 13.33 -20.28
CA GLY A 16 -34.91 13.57 -20.64
C GLY A 16 -34.32 14.78 -19.92
N ALA A 17 -35.06 15.88 -19.82
CA ALA A 17 -34.63 17.07 -19.09
C ALA A 17 -34.45 16.78 -17.59
N VAL A 18 -35.37 16.05 -16.97
CA VAL A 18 -35.26 15.66 -15.55
C VAL A 18 -34.04 14.77 -15.32
N LEU A 19 -33.80 13.77 -16.18
CA LEU A 19 -32.63 12.90 -16.08
C LEU A 19 -31.31 13.66 -16.29
N ALA A 20 -31.27 14.62 -17.21
CA ALA A 20 -30.08 15.45 -17.45
C ALA A 20 -29.76 16.34 -16.24
N VAL A 21 -30.78 16.96 -15.62
CA VAL A 21 -30.61 17.75 -14.39
C VAL A 21 -30.15 16.86 -13.24
N PHE A 22 -30.76 15.69 -13.07
CA PHE A 22 -30.38 14.75 -12.02
C PHE A 22 -28.95 14.25 -12.20
N GLY A 23 -28.55 13.88 -13.42
CA GLY A 23 -27.18 13.48 -13.74
C GLY A 23 -26.16 14.60 -13.52
N GLY A 24 -26.49 15.83 -13.90
CA GLY A 24 -25.64 17.00 -13.69
C GLY A 24 -25.41 17.33 -12.21
N ILE A 25 -26.42 17.08 -11.35
CA ILE A 25 -26.30 17.25 -9.90
C ILE A 25 -25.51 16.10 -9.27
N LEU A 26 -25.65 14.87 -9.77
CA LEU A 26 -24.99 13.69 -9.20
C LEU A 26 -23.47 13.68 -9.43
N MET A 27 -22.99 14.21 -10.56
CA MET A 27 -21.56 14.29 -10.86
C MET A 27 -20.72 14.96 -9.75
N PRO A 28 -20.98 16.21 -9.33
CA PRO A 28 -20.19 16.87 -8.30
C PRO A 28 -20.36 16.23 -6.91
N VAL A 29 -21.52 15.62 -6.62
CA VAL A 29 -21.77 14.95 -5.34
C VAL A 29 -20.98 13.64 -5.24
N GLY A 30 -20.88 12.89 -6.34
CA GLY A 30 -20.08 11.68 -6.42
C GLY A 30 -18.61 11.94 -6.09
N ASP A 31 -18.01 12.94 -6.73
CA ASP A 31 -16.60 13.31 -6.52
C ASP A 31 -16.34 13.73 -5.07
N LEU A 32 -17.23 14.53 -4.47
CA LEU A 32 -17.11 14.97 -3.08
C LEU A 32 -17.21 13.82 -2.06
N LEU A 33 -18.07 12.84 -2.29
CA LEU A 33 -18.20 11.68 -1.40
C LEU A 33 -17.01 10.74 -1.52
N ILE A 34 -16.53 10.52 -2.74
CA ILE A 34 -15.37 9.67 -3.03
C ILE A 34 -14.11 10.32 -2.44
N GLU A 35 -13.88 11.61 -2.68
CA GLU A 35 -12.70 12.31 -2.16
C GLU A 35 -12.65 12.33 -0.62
N LYS A 36 -13.79 12.56 0.04
CA LYS A 36 -13.87 12.54 1.52
C LYS A 36 -13.61 11.15 2.10
N THR A 37 -14.09 10.10 1.43
CA THR A 37 -13.89 8.71 1.85
C THR A 37 -12.44 8.30 1.66
N ILE A 38 -11.85 8.61 0.49
CA ILE A 38 -10.44 8.35 0.20
C ILE A 38 -9.53 9.10 1.18
N LYS A 39 -9.77 10.39 1.42
CA LYS A 39 -8.95 11.17 2.37
C LYS A 39 -9.02 10.64 3.80
N ARG A 40 -10.16 10.08 4.25
CA ARG A 40 -10.26 9.50 5.60
C ARG A 40 -9.61 8.13 5.72
N GLU A 41 -9.68 7.30 4.68
CA GLU A 41 -9.19 5.91 4.77
C GLU A 41 -7.72 5.76 4.35
N VAL A 42 -7.18 6.68 3.53
CA VAL A 42 -5.79 6.64 3.04
C VAL A 42 -4.80 7.34 3.98
N VAL A 43 -5.29 8.15 4.92
CA VAL A 43 -4.43 8.79 5.92
C VAL A 43 -3.93 7.75 6.94
N LEU A 44 -2.62 7.75 7.17
CA LEU A 44 -1.90 6.86 8.10
C LEU A 44 -2.09 7.32 9.54
N GLU A 45 -3.32 7.30 10.02
CA GLU A 45 -3.68 7.58 11.41
C GLU A 45 -4.02 6.29 12.17
N GLU A 46 -3.75 6.28 13.48
CA GLU A 46 -4.03 5.14 14.34
C GLU A 46 -5.54 4.85 14.34
N GLY A 47 -5.93 3.73 13.73
CA GLY A 47 -7.33 3.28 13.66
C GLY A 47 -7.84 3.00 12.23
N THR A 48 -7.17 3.51 11.19
CA THR A 48 -7.59 3.26 9.79
C THR A 48 -7.20 1.87 9.30
N ILE A 49 -7.91 1.36 8.28
CA ILE A 49 -7.63 0.06 7.64
C ILE A 49 -6.26 0.09 6.95
N ALA A 50 -5.89 1.24 6.38
CA ALA A 50 -4.56 1.46 5.79
C ALA A 50 -3.44 1.32 6.84
N PHE A 51 -3.61 1.87 8.05
CA PHE A 51 -2.64 1.72 9.13
C PHE A 51 -2.47 0.25 9.56
N LYS A 52 -3.58 -0.51 9.69
CA LYS A 52 -3.51 -1.95 10.02
C LYS A 52 -2.78 -2.77 8.97
N ASN A 53 -3.04 -2.50 7.68
CA ASN A 53 -2.36 -3.16 6.56
C ASN A 53 -0.88 -2.76 6.45
N TRP A 54 -0.53 -1.54 6.84
CA TRP A 54 0.85 -1.06 6.83
C TRP A 54 1.69 -1.62 7.99
N VAL A 55 1.12 -1.70 9.19
CA VAL A 55 1.80 -2.28 10.37
C VAL A 55 2.02 -3.78 10.19
N LYS A 56 1.03 -4.48 9.63
CA LYS A 56 1.08 -5.92 9.37
C LYS A 56 0.50 -6.19 7.98
N THR A 57 1.37 -6.24 6.99
CA THR A 57 0.98 -6.65 5.64
C THR A 57 0.32 -8.03 5.71
N GLY A 58 -0.94 -8.13 5.28
CA GLY A 58 -1.71 -9.39 5.32
C GLY A 58 -1.15 -10.48 4.40
N THR A 59 -0.15 -10.15 3.60
CA THR A 59 0.48 -11.06 2.63
C THR A 59 1.79 -11.59 3.19
N THR A 60 1.89 -12.91 3.36
CA THR A 60 3.15 -13.58 3.70
C THR A 60 4.10 -13.50 2.51
N VAL A 61 5.22 -12.81 2.67
CA VAL A 61 6.26 -12.76 1.63
C VAL A 61 7.23 -13.91 1.85
N TYR A 62 7.32 -14.81 0.87
CA TYR A 62 8.31 -15.88 0.84
C TYR A 62 9.53 -15.44 0.07
N ARG A 63 10.72 -15.63 0.65
CA ARG A 63 11.99 -15.37 -0.02
C ARG A 63 12.70 -16.69 -0.23
N GLN A 64 13.08 -16.97 -1.47
CA GLN A 64 13.77 -18.19 -1.87
C GLN A 64 15.21 -17.86 -2.25
N PHE A 65 16.16 -18.60 -1.68
CA PHE A 65 17.57 -18.47 -2.00
C PHE A 65 18.05 -19.71 -2.75
N TRP A 66 18.84 -19.47 -3.80
CA TRP A 66 19.64 -20.49 -4.47
C TRP A 66 21.11 -20.16 -4.25
N ILE A 67 21.84 -21.11 -3.68
CA ILE A 67 23.25 -20.97 -3.36
C ILE A 67 24.04 -21.75 -4.41
N PHE A 68 25.06 -21.14 -4.97
CA PHE A 68 25.99 -21.81 -5.89
C PHE A 68 27.17 -22.36 -5.09
N ASP A 69 27.18 -23.68 -4.92
CA ASP A 69 28.21 -24.42 -4.20
C ASP A 69 29.41 -24.70 -5.13
N VAL A 70 30.59 -24.17 -4.78
CA VAL A 70 31.80 -24.28 -5.61
C VAL A 70 32.44 -25.65 -5.40
N GLN A 71 32.57 -26.42 -6.48
CA GLN A 71 33.06 -27.80 -6.45
C GLN A 71 34.59 -27.90 -6.56
N ASN A 72 35.27 -26.84 -7.02
CA ASN A 72 36.72 -26.83 -7.19
C ASN A 72 37.40 -25.61 -6.52
N PRO A 73 37.20 -25.39 -5.20
CA PRO A 73 37.69 -24.19 -4.52
C PRO A 73 39.22 -24.05 -4.56
N GLU A 74 39.96 -25.16 -4.42
CA GLU A 74 41.43 -25.12 -4.43
C GLU A 74 42.02 -24.77 -5.80
N GLU A 75 41.48 -25.32 -6.88
CA GLU A 75 41.94 -25.03 -8.24
C GLU A 75 41.67 -23.58 -8.62
N VAL A 76 40.52 -23.04 -8.19
CA VAL A 76 40.16 -21.64 -8.41
C VAL A 76 41.10 -20.73 -7.62
N ALA A 77 41.37 -21.07 -6.35
CA ALA A 77 42.22 -20.25 -5.48
C ALA A 77 43.70 -20.24 -5.90
N LYS A 78 44.24 -21.38 -6.35
CA LYS A 78 45.66 -21.53 -6.69
C LYS A 78 45.95 -21.23 -8.16
N ASN A 79 45.08 -21.65 -9.07
CA ASN A 79 45.36 -21.67 -10.51
C ASN A 79 44.45 -20.74 -11.32
N SER A 80 43.60 -19.94 -10.67
CA SER A 80 42.60 -19.07 -11.32
C SER A 80 41.77 -19.82 -12.37
N SER A 81 41.48 -21.10 -12.11
CA SER A 81 40.79 -21.97 -13.05
C SER A 81 39.29 -21.64 -13.15
N LYS A 82 38.62 -22.19 -14.16
CA LYS A 82 37.18 -21.99 -14.34
C LYS A 82 36.41 -22.55 -13.15
N ILE A 83 35.59 -21.71 -12.53
CA ILE A 83 34.76 -22.05 -11.38
C ILE A 83 33.68 -23.06 -11.81
N LYS A 84 33.66 -24.23 -11.17
CA LYS A 84 32.60 -25.23 -11.29
C LYS A 84 31.64 -25.05 -10.13
N VAL A 85 30.39 -24.68 -10.41
CA VAL A 85 29.35 -24.50 -9.38
C VAL A 85 28.23 -25.52 -9.54
N LYS A 86 27.67 -25.94 -8.41
CA LYS A 86 26.43 -26.69 -8.33
C LYS A 86 25.36 -25.86 -7.62
N GLN A 87 24.25 -25.61 -8.29
CA GLN A 87 23.13 -24.89 -7.68
C GLN A 87 22.45 -25.76 -6.61
N ARG A 88 22.29 -25.23 -5.40
CA ARG A 88 21.55 -25.83 -4.29
C ARG A 88 20.40 -24.92 -3.86
N GLY A 89 19.20 -25.47 -3.77
CA GLY A 89 18.00 -24.74 -3.36
C GLY A 89 16.71 -25.40 -3.88
N PRO A 90 15.55 -24.78 -3.63
CA PRO A 90 15.37 -23.50 -2.95
C PRO A 90 15.40 -23.60 -1.41
N TYR A 91 16.14 -22.70 -0.76
CA TYR A 91 16.00 -22.45 0.67
C TYR A 91 14.96 -21.35 0.89
N THR A 92 13.78 -21.72 1.37
CA THR A 92 12.63 -20.82 1.49
C THR A 92 12.52 -20.29 2.92
N TYR A 93 12.53 -18.98 3.08
CA TYR A 93 12.27 -18.29 4.35
C TYR A 93 10.97 -17.51 4.28
N ARG A 94 10.18 -17.59 5.35
CA ARG A 94 9.05 -16.69 5.57
C ARG A 94 9.61 -15.38 6.14
N SER A 95 9.38 -14.28 5.43
CA SER A 95 9.72 -12.95 5.93
C SER A 95 8.46 -12.33 6.54
N GLU A 96 8.49 -12.12 7.85
CA GLU A 96 7.45 -11.37 8.56
C GLU A 96 7.99 -9.98 8.86
N THR A 97 7.60 -8.99 8.06
CA THR A 97 7.95 -7.59 8.32
C THR A 97 6.86 -6.98 9.21
N THR A 98 7.13 -6.84 10.50
CA THR A 98 6.29 -6.05 11.41
C THR A 98 6.86 -4.66 11.51
N VAL A 99 6.13 -3.65 11.02
CA VAL A 99 6.56 -2.26 11.19
C VAL A 99 6.21 -1.82 12.61
N THR A 100 7.23 -1.50 13.40
CA THR A 100 7.01 -0.93 14.73
C THR A 100 6.48 0.50 14.59
N PRO A 101 5.34 0.85 15.21
CA PRO A 101 4.84 2.22 15.19
C PRO A 101 5.86 3.22 15.73
N ILE A 102 5.87 4.44 15.16
CA ILE A 102 6.81 5.51 15.53
C ILE A 102 6.71 5.85 17.03
N ASN A 103 5.51 5.80 17.62
CA ASN A 103 5.30 6.03 19.05
C ASN A 103 6.07 5.02 19.93
N CYS A 104 6.10 3.74 19.52
CA CYS A 104 6.90 2.72 20.22
C CYS A 104 8.41 2.96 20.06
N TYR A 105 8.85 3.43 18.90
CA TYR A 105 10.25 3.77 18.66
C TYR A 105 10.71 4.92 19.55
N ASN A 106 9.92 6.00 19.63
CA ASN A 106 10.21 7.14 20.50
C ASN A 106 10.27 6.72 21.97
N LYS A 107 9.30 5.91 22.43
CA LYS A 107 9.29 5.37 23.79
C LYS A 107 10.51 4.49 24.09
N TRP A 108 10.89 3.62 23.15
CA TRP A 108 12.07 2.77 23.32
C TRP A 108 13.37 3.60 23.32
N MET A 109 13.49 4.60 22.45
CA MET A 109 14.62 5.51 22.43
C MET A 109 14.72 6.35 23.71
N GLU A 110 13.59 6.81 24.25
CA GLU A 110 13.54 7.55 25.51
C GLU A 110 14.01 6.69 26.69
N GLN A 111 13.65 5.39 26.70
CA GLN A 111 14.13 4.44 27.72
C GLN A 111 15.62 4.10 27.57
N THR A 112 16.13 4.08 26.35
CA THR A 112 17.50 3.61 26.07
C THR A 112 18.53 4.75 26.14
N LEU A 113 18.16 5.98 25.75
CA LEU A 113 19.05 7.15 25.68
C LEU A 113 18.35 8.45 26.12
N PRO A 114 17.93 8.56 27.40
CA PRO A 114 17.12 9.69 27.88
C PRO A 114 17.80 11.05 27.74
N GLY A 115 19.14 11.11 27.81
CA GLY A 115 19.91 12.36 27.70
C GLY A 115 20.07 12.89 26.27
N TYR A 116 20.12 12.00 25.27
CA TYR A 116 20.29 12.38 23.86
C TYR A 116 18.98 12.83 23.23
N PHE A 117 17.84 12.29 23.69
CA PHE A 117 16.52 12.68 23.20
C PHE A 117 16.24 14.18 23.41
N LYS A 118 16.56 14.71 24.60
CA LYS A 118 16.39 16.12 24.93
C LYS A 118 17.26 17.06 24.07
N LEU A 119 18.38 16.57 23.55
CA LEU A 119 19.27 17.32 22.66
C LEU A 119 18.80 17.35 21.20
N LEU A 120 18.15 16.28 20.73
CA LEU A 120 17.69 16.16 19.33
C LEU A 120 16.28 16.71 19.11
N CYS A 121 15.38 16.61 20.10
CA CYS A 121 14.00 17.13 20.00
C CYS A 121 13.79 18.46 20.76
N GLY A 122 14.86 19.04 21.32
CA GLY A 122 14.82 20.22 22.19
C GLY A 122 14.48 21.56 21.51
N ASN A 123 13.69 21.57 20.44
CA ASN A 123 13.14 22.80 19.84
C ASN A 123 11.95 22.60 18.89
N GLN A 124 11.26 21.45 18.92
CA GLN A 124 10.11 21.18 18.02
C GLN A 124 8.81 20.74 18.70
N ILE A 125 8.68 20.95 20.02
CA ILE A 125 7.40 20.94 20.73
C ILE A 125 7.26 22.28 21.47
#